data_AF-K9ZZU4-F1
#
_entry.id   AF-K9ZZU4-F1
#
_cell.length_a   1.000
_cell.length_b   1.000
_cell.length_c   1.000
_cell.angle_alpha   90.00
_cell.angle_beta   90.00
_cell.angle_gamma   90.00
#
_symmetry.space_group_name_H-M   'P 1'
#
loop_
_entity.id
_entity.type
_entity.pdbx_description
1 polymer ?
#
loop_
_entity_poly.entity_id
_entity_poly.type
_entity_poly.pdbx_seq_one_letter_code
_entity_poly.pdbx_strand_id
1 'polypeptide(L)'
;MTTTRHEQTTLPPADGLTPEEKARLAALEQVVGYGLRSFIEMAQALQEIQERRLYREQYVTFEHYCMKVWNFSRTWAYQIMQSKEAALLALDHGVPVPTERHARALIGVSAENLEIVASVVKAATGKENPTSADYQAVVETVRDLNHGAHIPHPATGEPVPFKDLRPEERTAAVTKAVKQGATDRKQFQGKDDTRPLDYAEQMRESGAQVGFFGGGEGWLFQVFDASKGEMLTGPWAKSIFEAVRAWRAKYEPDYQHPNTPTDQQGDRA
;
A
#
# COMPACT_ATOMS: atom_id res chain seq x y z
N MET A 1 -17.51 -69.38 17.19
CA MET A 1 -18.05 -68.80 15.94
C MET A 1 -17.99 -67.30 16.09
N THR A 2 -17.04 -66.68 15.41
CA THR A 2 -16.68 -65.27 15.52
C THR A 2 -17.57 -64.49 14.55
N THR A 3 -18.55 -63.74 15.05
CA THR A 3 -19.35 -62.84 14.19
C THR A 3 -18.68 -61.48 14.17
N THR A 4 -17.98 -61.25 13.06
CA THR A 4 -17.29 -60.03 12.67
C THR A 4 -18.23 -58.83 12.64
N ARG A 5 -17.82 -57.78 13.35
CA ARG A 5 -18.29 -56.39 13.28
C ARG A 5 -18.14 -55.88 11.84
N HIS A 6 -19.25 -55.65 11.14
CA HIS A 6 -19.25 -54.88 9.92
C HIS A 6 -19.16 -53.38 10.28
N GLU A 7 -17.94 -52.89 10.44
CA GLU A 7 -17.67 -51.46 10.24
C GLU A 7 -17.82 -51.17 8.75
N GLN A 8 -18.98 -50.63 8.38
CA GLN A 8 -19.14 -49.97 7.09
C GLN A 8 -18.32 -48.68 7.13
N THR A 9 -17.08 -48.76 6.66
CA THR A 9 -16.31 -47.62 6.20
C THR A 9 -17.03 -47.06 4.96
N THR A 10 -17.99 -46.16 5.18
CA THR A 10 -18.52 -45.30 4.12
C THR A 10 -17.41 -44.35 3.69
N LEU A 11 -16.80 -44.62 2.54
CA LEU A 11 -15.98 -43.64 1.84
C LEU A 11 -16.87 -42.41 1.52
N PRO A 12 -16.46 -41.18 1.87
CA PRO A 12 -17.21 -39.98 1.51
C PRO A 12 -17.19 -39.78 -0.02
N PRO A 13 -18.27 -39.23 -0.62
CA PRO A 13 -18.31 -38.90 -2.03
C PRO A 13 -17.31 -37.78 -2.34
N ALA A 14 -16.57 -37.90 -3.44
CA ALA A 14 -15.41 -37.09 -3.78
C ALA A 14 -15.65 -35.59 -4.02
N ASP A 15 -16.88 -35.07 -3.88
CA ASP A 15 -17.25 -33.68 -4.17
C ASP A 15 -18.11 -32.97 -3.07
N GLY A 16 -18.37 -33.62 -1.92
CA GLY A 16 -19.18 -33.05 -0.83
C GLY A 16 -18.38 -32.53 0.37
N LEU A 17 -18.96 -31.66 1.20
CA LEU A 17 -18.42 -31.39 2.55
C LEU A 17 -18.76 -32.55 3.49
N THR A 18 -17.81 -32.93 4.34
CA THR A 18 -18.07 -33.79 5.50
C THR A 18 -18.99 -33.11 6.52
N PRO A 19 -19.70 -33.85 7.39
CA PRO A 19 -20.49 -33.26 8.47
C PRO A 19 -19.70 -32.27 9.34
N GLU A 20 -18.42 -32.57 9.60
CA GLU A 20 -17.51 -31.73 10.36
C GLU A 20 -17.21 -30.42 9.61
N GLU A 21 -16.96 -30.49 8.31
CA GLU A 21 -16.75 -29.30 7.47
C GLU A 21 -18.02 -28.45 7.36
N LYS A 22 -19.20 -29.06 7.28
CA LYS A 22 -20.49 -28.33 7.29
C LYS A 22 -20.70 -27.60 8.61
N ALA A 23 -20.44 -28.26 9.73
CA ALA A 23 -20.50 -27.63 11.05
C ALA A 23 -19.48 -26.50 11.18
N ARG A 24 -18.26 -26.70 10.65
CA ARG A 24 -17.22 -25.65 10.66
C ARG A 24 -17.59 -24.47 9.78
N LEU A 25 -18.10 -24.70 8.56
CA LEU A 25 -18.59 -23.64 7.68
C LEU A 25 -19.67 -22.83 8.39
N ALA A 26 -20.70 -23.48 8.94
CA ALA A 26 -21.77 -22.79 9.65
C ALA A 26 -21.23 -21.93 10.81
N ALA A 27 -20.27 -22.42 11.58
CA ALA A 27 -19.64 -21.65 12.65
C ALA A 27 -18.87 -20.42 12.13
N LEU A 28 -18.11 -20.58 11.04
CA LEU A 28 -17.36 -19.48 10.42
C LEU A 28 -18.31 -18.44 9.80
N GLU A 29 -19.40 -18.88 9.18
CA GLU A 29 -20.43 -17.99 8.64
C GLU A 29 -21.11 -17.17 9.74
N GLN A 30 -21.34 -17.75 10.92
CA GLN A 30 -21.79 -16.96 12.07
C GLN A 30 -20.77 -15.88 12.43
N VAL A 31 -19.47 -16.19 12.46
CA VAL A 31 -18.41 -15.19 12.73
C VAL A 31 -18.42 -14.08 11.67
N VAL A 32 -18.54 -14.42 10.38
CA VAL A 32 -18.63 -13.42 9.29
C VAL A 32 -19.88 -12.55 9.45
N GLY A 33 -21.03 -13.15 9.78
CA GLY A 33 -22.30 -12.44 9.98
C GLY A 33 -22.32 -11.52 11.21
N TYR A 34 -21.69 -11.94 12.32
CA TYR A 34 -21.51 -11.09 13.52
C TYR A 34 -20.36 -10.09 13.39
N GLY A 35 -19.52 -10.23 12.35
CA GLY A 35 -18.19 -9.64 12.18
C GLY A 35 -18.13 -8.12 12.05
N LEU A 36 -19.24 -7.39 12.16
CA LEU A 36 -19.21 -5.92 12.23
C LEU A 36 -18.53 -5.38 13.50
N ARG A 37 -18.27 -6.21 14.52
CA ARG A 37 -17.56 -5.82 15.75
C ARG A 37 -16.03 -5.92 15.66
N SER A 38 -15.50 -6.83 14.85
CA SER A 38 -14.05 -7.02 14.64
C SER A 38 -13.77 -7.53 13.23
N PHE A 39 -13.22 -6.66 12.37
CA PHE A 39 -12.88 -7.03 10.99
C PHE A 39 -11.78 -8.10 10.92
N ILE A 40 -10.95 -8.24 11.97
CA ILE A 40 -9.88 -9.25 12.06
C ILE A 40 -10.49 -10.64 12.13
N GLU A 41 -11.49 -10.85 12.99
CA GLU A 41 -12.19 -12.14 13.13
C GLU A 41 -12.93 -12.51 11.84
N MET A 42 -13.57 -11.51 11.21
CA MET A 42 -14.21 -11.69 9.90
C MET A 42 -13.19 -12.12 8.84
N ALA A 43 -12.06 -11.44 8.75
CA ALA A 43 -11.01 -11.76 7.78
C ALA A 43 -10.41 -13.15 8.01
N GLN A 44 -10.19 -13.55 9.27
CA GLN A 44 -9.74 -14.90 9.62
C GLN A 44 -10.76 -15.97 9.20
N ALA A 45 -12.05 -15.72 9.41
CA ALA A 45 -13.09 -16.64 9.03
C ALA A 45 -13.21 -16.79 7.50
N LEU A 46 -13.17 -15.67 6.77
CA LEU A 46 -13.14 -15.66 5.30
C LEU A 46 -11.92 -16.40 4.75
N GLN A 47 -10.75 -16.20 5.36
CA GLN A 47 -9.53 -16.90 4.98
C GLN A 47 -9.63 -18.42 5.20
N GLU A 48 -10.15 -18.86 6.35
CA GLU A 48 -10.30 -20.29 6.61
C GLU A 48 -11.31 -20.94 5.64
N ILE A 49 -12.43 -20.27 5.36
CA ILE A 49 -13.41 -20.71 4.36
C ILE A 49 -12.73 -20.88 2.99
N GLN A 50 -11.87 -19.93 2.61
CA GLN A 50 -11.14 -19.96 1.35
C GLN A 50 -10.12 -21.11 1.30
N GLU A 51 -9.20 -21.17 2.27
CA GLU A 51 -8.09 -22.12 2.33
C GLU A 51 -8.57 -23.57 2.35
N ARG A 52 -9.63 -23.84 3.12
CA ARG A 52 -10.23 -25.18 3.23
C ARG A 52 -11.28 -25.46 2.14
N ARG A 53 -11.53 -24.49 1.26
CA ARG A 53 -12.54 -24.54 0.20
C ARG A 53 -13.89 -25.01 0.72
N LEU A 54 -14.32 -24.49 1.88
CA LEU A 54 -15.57 -24.91 2.54
C LEU A 54 -16.82 -24.51 1.73
N TYR A 55 -16.67 -23.64 0.74
CA TYR A 55 -17.75 -23.24 -0.16
C TYR A 55 -18.01 -24.22 -1.33
N ARG A 56 -17.15 -25.23 -1.51
CA ARG A 56 -17.07 -26.05 -2.74
C ARG A 56 -18.33 -26.86 -3.09
N GLU A 57 -19.16 -27.18 -2.09
CA GLU A 57 -20.40 -27.96 -2.30
C GLU A 57 -21.46 -27.18 -3.10
N GLN A 58 -21.50 -25.86 -2.98
CA GLN A 58 -22.53 -25.01 -3.61
C GLN A 58 -21.96 -23.96 -4.57
N TYR A 59 -20.66 -23.63 -4.45
CA TYR A 59 -20.06 -22.54 -5.19
C TYR A 59 -18.75 -23.00 -5.85
N VAL A 60 -18.62 -22.70 -7.15
CA VAL A 60 -17.43 -23.06 -7.94
C VAL A 60 -16.19 -22.31 -7.47
N THR A 61 -16.34 -21.03 -7.07
CA THR A 61 -15.23 -20.19 -6.62
C THR A 61 -15.58 -19.45 -5.33
N PHE A 62 -14.53 -19.06 -4.60
CA PHE A 62 -14.67 -18.29 -3.38
C PHE A 62 -15.33 -16.93 -3.63
N GLU A 63 -15.07 -16.33 -4.78
CA GLU A 63 -15.68 -15.07 -5.20
C GLU A 63 -17.19 -15.22 -5.42
N HIS A 64 -17.60 -16.33 -6.05
CA HIS A 64 -19.02 -16.61 -6.24
C HIS A 64 -19.73 -16.80 -4.89
N TYR A 65 -19.09 -17.50 -3.96
CA TYR A 65 -19.55 -17.64 -2.58
C TYR A 65 -19.70 -16.29 -1.87
N CYS A 66 -18.65 -15.47 -1.85
CA CYS A 66 -18.65 -14.15 -1.21
C CYS A 66 -19.75 -13.24 -1.76
N MET A 67 -19.91 -13.23 -3.08
CA MET A 67 -20.96 -12.43 -3.74
C MET A 67 -22.36 -12.94 -3.39
N LYS A 68 -22.58 -14.26 -3.46
CA LYS A 68 -23.93 -14.82 -3.29
C LYS A 68 -24.41 -14.84 -1.84
N VAL A 69 -23.53 -15.12 -0.89
CA VAL A 69 -23.89 -15.27 0.53
C VAL A 69 -23.84 -13.94 1.26
N TRP A 70 -22.83 -13.11 0.94
CA TRP A 70 -22.52 -11.91 1.70
C TRP A 70 -22.69 -10.60 0.91
N ASN A 71 -22.94 -10.66 -0.39
CA ASN A 71 -22.95 -9.51 -1.30
C ASN A 71 -21.62 -8.72 -1.28
N PHE A 72 -20.51 -9.45 -1.05
CA PHE A 72 -19.17 -8.87 -1.04
C PHE A 72 -18.56 -8.91 -2.44
N SER A 73 -17.95 -7.80 -2.85
CA SER A 73 -17.13 -7.80 -4.06
C SER A 73 -15.87 -8.63 -3.84
N ARG A 74 -15.36 -9.24 -4.92
CA ARG A 74 -14.06 -9.93 -4.90
C ARG A 74 -12.99 -9.05 -4.27
N THR A 75 -12.83 -7.83 -4.79
CA THR A 75 -11.80 -6.89 -4.33
C THR A 75 -11.88 -6.63 -2.84
N TRP A 76 -13.08 -6.41 -2.30
CA TRP A 76 -13.27 -6.14 -0.89
C TRP A 76 -12.93 -7.37 -0.02
N ALA A 77 -13.34 -8.58 -0.42
CA ALA A 77 -13.03 -9.81 0.31
C ALA A 77 -11.52 -10.07 0.40
N TYR A 78 -10.77 -9.89 -0.70
CA TYR A 78 -9.31 -10.02 -0.65
C TYR A 78 -8.63 -8.87 0.09
N GLN A 79 -9.19 -7.66 0.04
CA GLN A 79 -8.65 -6.50 0.73
C GLN A 79 -8.79 -6.63 2.25
N ILE A 80 -9.94 -7.10 2.75
CA ILE A 80 -10.14 -7.31 4.19
C ILE A 80 -9.20 -8.40 4.71
N MET A 81 -9.00 -9.48 3.95
CA MET A 81 -8.05 -10.55 4.28
C MET A 81 -6.59 -10.06 4.35
N GLN A 82 -6.15 -9.27 3.38
CA GLN A 82 -4.81 -8.66 3.39
C GLN A 82 -4.64 -7.66 4.54
N SER A 83 -5.66 -6.83 4.80
CA SER A 83 -5.61 -5.83 5.87
C SER A 83 -5.43 -6.46 7.25
N LYS A 84 -5.97 -7.67 7.47
CA LYS A 84 -5.83 -8.40 8.74
C LYS A 84 -4.38 -8.70 9.07
N GLU A 85 -3.53 -9.02 8.10
CA GLU A 85 -2.11 -9.28 8.36
C GLU A 85 -1.38 -8.02 8.84
N ALA A 86 -1.62 -6.90 8.17
CA ALA A 86 -1.08 -5.60 8.59
C ALA A 86 -1.61 -5.19 9.97
N ALA A 87 -2.88 -5.47 10.28
CA ALA A 87 -3.47 -5.18 11.59
C ALA A 87 -2.79 -5.96 12.71
N LEU A 88 -2.60 -7.27 12.54
CA LEU A 88 -1.98 -8.12 13.55
C LEU A 88 -0.54 -7.70 13.81
N LEU A 89 0.22 -7.42 12.74
CA LEU A 89 1.60 -6.92 12.87
C LEU A 89 1.64 -5.55 13.58
N ALA A 90 0.77 -4.62 13.21
CA ALA A 90 0.68 -3.31 13.85
C ALA A 90 0.37 -3.42 15.36
N LEU A 91 -0.58 -4.27 15.74
CA LEU A 91 -0.95 -4.49 17.13
C LEU A 91 0.18 -5.13 17.95
N ASP A 92 0.93 -6.07 17.36
CA ASP A 92 2.11 -6.70 18.00
C ASP A 92 3.20 -5.65 18.32
N HIS A 93 3.33 -4.63 17.46
CA HIS A 93 4.21 -3.48 17.66
C HIS A 93 3.57 -2.29 18.40
N GLY A 94 2.41 -2.49 19.04
CA GLY A 94 1.76 -1.46 19.86
C GLY A 94 1.16 -0.29 19.07
N VAL A 95 0.98 -0.42 17.75
CA VAL A 95 0.32 0.57 16.91
C VAL A 95 -1.19 0.31 16.91
N PRO A 96 -2.03 1.29 17.30
CA PRO A 96 -3.47 1.08 17.38
C PRO A 96 -4.10 0.98 15.98
N VAL A 97 -5.00 0.01 15.81
CA VAL A 97 -5.73 -0.24 14.55
C VAL A 97 -7.24 -0.27 14.80
N PRO A 98 -7.90 0.90 14.94
CA PRO A 98 -9.31 0.95 15.33
C PRO A 98 -10.28 0.44 14.25
N THR A 99 -9.89 0.50 12.97
CA THR A 99 -10.75 0.11 11.84
C THR A 99 -9.95 -0.56 10.73
N GLU A 100 -10.63 -1.30 9.85
CA GLU A 100 -10.04 -1.87 8.62
C GLU A 100 -9.29 -0.81 7.80
N ARG A 101 -9.81 0.43 7.73
CA ARG A 101 -9.16 1.49 6.96
C ARG A 101 -7.77 1.84 7.51
N HIS A 102 -7.57 1.76 8.83
CA HIS A 102 -6.26 1.96 9.44
C HIS A 102 -5.34 0.79 9.09
N ALA A 103 -5.82 -0.44 9.21
CA ALA A 103 -5.06 -1.63 8.86
C ALA A 103 -4.61 -1.61 7.41
N ARG A 104 -5.52 -1.22 6.51
CA ARG A 104 -5.26 -1.11 5.08
C ARG A 104 -4.21 -0.07 4.74
N ALA A 105 -4.17 1.05 5.46
CA ALA A 105 -3.13 2.06 5.28
C ALA A 105 -1.73 1.52 5.61
N LEU A 106 -1.63 0.45 6.41
CA LEU A 106 -0.38 -0.17 6.85
C LEU A 106 0.05 -1.38 6.00
N ILE A 107 -0.70 -1.73 4.95
CA ILE A 107 -0.33 -2.87 4.08
C ILE A 107 1.04 -2.63 3.45
N GLY A 108 1.93 -3.62 3.61
CA GLY A 108 3.29 -3.58 3.08
C GLY A 108 4.28 -2.76 3.93
N VAL A 109 3.87 -2.24 5.08
CA VAL A 109 4.79 -1.60 6.03
C VAL A 109 5.52 -2.68 6.82
N SER A 110 6.85 -2.63 6.84
CA SER A 110 7.67 -3.56 7.62
C SER A 110 7.58 -3.28 9.12
N ALA A 111 7.85 -4.31 9.93
CA ALA A 111 7.95 -4.21 11.40
C ALA A 111 8.82 -3.03 11.86
N GLU A 112 10.00 -2.87 11.27
CA GLU A 112 10.95 -1.78 11.55
C GLU A 112 10.33 -0.38 11.36
N ASN A 113 9.44 -0.23 10.38
CA ASN A 113 8.87 1.06 10.01
C ASN A 113 7.58 1.41 10.74
N LEU A 114 6.93 0.46 11.42
CA LEU A 114 5.64 0.70 12.10
C LEU A 114 5.77 1.72 13.24
N GLU A 115 6.84 1.64 14.04
CA GLU A 115 7.11 2.59 15.12
C GLU A 115 7.40 3.99 14.59
N ILE A 116 8.14 4.08 13.47
CA ILE A 116 8.42 5.35 12.79
C ILE A 116 7.10 5.95 12.30
N VAL A 117 6.26 5.16 11.63
CA VAL A 117 4.96 5.62 11.14
C VAL A 117 4.11 6.15 12.30
N ALA A 118 3.96 5.41 13.40
CA ALA A 118 3.16 5.85 14.54
C ALA A 118 3.71 7.13 15.20
N SER A 119 5.03 7.21 15.40
CA SER A 119 5.67 8.39 15.99
C SER A 119 5.52 9.64 15.12
N VAL A 120 5.71 9.49 13.80
CA VAL A 120 5.56 10.56 12.82
C VAL A 120 4.12 11.01 12.71
N VAL A 121 3.15 10.09 12.66
CA VAL A 121 1.71 10.44 12.63
C VAL A 121 1.36 11.31 13.83
N LYS A 122 1.80 10.92 15.04
CA LYS A 122 1.56 11.70 16.26
C LYS A 122 2.24 13.08 16.21
N ALA A 123 3.50 13.15 15.79
CA ALA A 123 4.26 14.41 15.72
C ALA A 123 3.77 15.35 14.60
N ALA A 124 3.30 14.80 13.49
CA ALA A 124 2.79 15.56 12.35
C ALA A 124 1.40 16.14 12.61
N THR A 125 0.51 15.34 13.21
CA THR A 125 -0.90 15.70 13.36
C THR A 125 -1.25 16.30 14.73
N GLY A 126 -0.51 15.94 15.78
CA GLY A 126 -0.84 16.26 17.17
C GLY A 126 -2.13 15.60 17.68
N LYS A 127 -2.74 14.70 16.90
CA LYS A 127 -4.01 14.06 17.25
C LYS A 127 -3.77 12.93 18.24
N GLU A 128 -4.59 12.88 19.29
CA GLU A 128 -4.65 11.74 20.21
C GLU A 128 -5.15 10.47 19.49
N ASN A 129 -6.09 10.65 18.55
CA ASN A 129 -6.63 9.59 17.71
C ASN A 129 -6.47 9.96 16.22
N PRO A 130 -5.33 9.62 15.60
CA PRO A 130 -5.11 9.87 14.18
C PRO A 130 -6.06 9.05 13.29
N THR A 131 -6.41 9.60 12.14
CA THR A 131 -7.30 8.96 11.15
C THR A 131 -6.53 8.05 10.20
N SER A 132 -7.21 7.14 9.50
CA SER A 132 -6.59 6.29 8.47
C SER A 132 -5.89 7.09 7.37
N ALA A 133 -6.39 8.29 7.04
CA ALA A 133 -5.75 9.18 6.07
C ALA A 133 -4.45 9.79 6.59
N ASP A 134 -4.35 10.05 7.90
CA ASP A 134 -3.11 10.50 8.53
C ASP A 134 -2.03 9.40 8.45
N TYR A 135 -2.40 8.16 8.76
CA TYR A 135 -1.50 7.00 8.59
C TYR A 135 -1.10 6.81 7.13
N GLN A 136 -2.05 6.87 6.19
CA GLN A 136 -1.77 6.73 4.77
C GLN A 136 -0.76 7.78 4.27
N ALA A 137 -0.94 9.06 4.64
CA ALA A 137 -0.02 10.12 4.24
C ALA A 137 1.42 9.89 4.73
N VAL A 138 1.58 9.34 5.95
CA VAL A 138 2.89 9.01 6.51
C VAL A 138 3.47 7.77 5.85
N VAL A 139 2.68 6.71 5.65
CA VAL A 139 3.13 5.47 4.99
C VAL A 139 3.58 5.73 3.57
N GLU A 140 2.83 6.53 2.81
CA GLU A 140 3.23 6.97 1.47
C GLU A 140 4.59 7.67 1.55
N THR A 141 4.73 8.66 2.44
CA THR A 141 6.02 9.36 2.62
C THR A 141 7.15 8.38 2.97
N VAL A 142 6.96 7.44 3.89
CA VAL A 142 8.00 6.45 4.25
C VAL A 142 8.35 5.55 3.07
N ARG A 143 7.37 5.11 2.28
CA ARG A 143 7.60 4.31 1.06
C ARG A 143 8.40 5.08 0.04
N ASP A 144 8.05 6.34 -0.17
CA ASP A 144 8.69 7.25 -1.11
C ASP A 144 10.17 7.45 -0.77
N LEU A 145 10.46 7.62 0.52
CA LEU A 145 11.81 7.72 1.06
C LEU A 145 12.62 6.44 0.90
N ASN A 146 11.99 5.28 1.08
CA ASN A 146 12.62 3.99 0.83
C ASN A 146 12.94 3.76 -0.65
N HIS A 147 12.17 4.36 -1.58
CA HIS A 147 12.41 4.31 -3.02
C HIS A 147 13.42 5.35 -3.53
N GLY A 148 14.33 5.80 -2.65
CA GLY A 148 15.47 6.64 -3.02
C GLY A 148 15.18 8.14 -3.10
N ALA A 149 14.05 8.60 -2.56
CA ALA A 149 13.87 10.03 -2.33
C ALA A 149 14.83 10.49 -1.21
N HIS A 150 15.69 11.47 -1.51
CA HIS A 150 16.59 12.05 -0.52
C HIS A 150 15.84 13.08 0.31
N ILE A 151 16.04 13.07 1.62
CA ILE A 151 15.51 14.11 2.51
C ILE A 151 16.62 15.01 3.01
N PRO A 152 16.30 16.29 3.30
CA PRO A 152 17.26 17.18 3.92
C PRO A 152 17.59 16.64 5.31
N HIS A 153 18.87 16.32 5.54
CA HIS A 153 19.38 15.89 6.82
C HIS A 153 19.06 16.95 7.89
N PRO A 154 18.53 16.59 9.07
CA PRO A 154 18.02 17.57 10.03
C PRO A 154 19.10 18.54 10.54
N ALA A 155 20.35 18.08 10.70
CA ALA A 155 21.46 18.91 11.15
C ALA A 155 22.15 19.74 10.05
N THR A 156 22.36 19.19 8.85
CA THR A 156 23.18 19.82 7.81
C THR A 156 22.35 20.44 6.70
N GLY A 157 21.10 20.01 6.51
CA GLY A 157 20.25 20.40 5.40
C GLY A 157 20.62 19.75 4.07
N GLU A 158 21.65 18.91 4.01
CA GLU A 158 22.10 18.22 2.80
C GLU A 158 21.17 17.04 2.44
N PRO A 159 20.95 16.75 1.15
CA PRO A 159 20.17 15.58 0.74
C PRO A 159 20.90 14.28 1.12
N VAL A 160 20.24 13.44 1.92
CA VAL A 160 20.77 12.11 2.26
C VAL A 160 19.71 11.02 2.03
N PRO A 161 20.11 9.79 1.64
CA PRO A 161 19.19 8.66 1.59
C PRO A 161 18.59 8.39 2.96
N PHE A 162 17.29 8.10 3.04
CA PHE A 162 16.60 7.84 4.30
C PHE A 162 17.23 6.72 5.14
N LYS A 163 17.71 5.67 4.47
CA LYS A 163 18.44 4.55 5.09
C LYS A 163 19.72 4.98 5.82
N ASP A 164 20.34 6.08 5.40
CA ASP A 164 21.62 6.54 5.93
C ASP A 164 21.43 7.47 7.14
N LEU A 165 20.19 7.89 7.44
CA LEU A 165 19.86 8.61 8.66
C LEU A 165 19.79 7.67 9.85
N ARG A 166 20.22 8.16 11.02
CA ARG A 166 20.03 7.46 12.29
C ARG A 166 18.55 7.38 12.65
N PRO A 167 18.09 6.33 13.36
CA PRO A 167 16.68 6.17 13.72
C PRO A 167 16.03 7.42 14.35
N GLU A 168 16.75 8.11 15.24
CA GLU A 168 16.29 9.33 15.90
C GLU A 168 16.14 10.53 14.94
N GLU A 169 16.90 10.58 13.85
CA GLU A 169 16.85 11.62 12.82
C GLU A 169 15.75 11.36 11.80
N ARG A 170 15.46 10.08 11.54
CA ARG A 170 14.40 9.64 10.61
C ARG A 170 13.05 10.23 11.01
N THR A 171 12.63 10.12 12.28
CA THR A 171 11.33 10.65 12.73
C THR A 171 11.17 12.14 12.48
N ALA A 172 12.20 12.95 12.79
CA ALA A 172 12.15 14.39 12.57
C ALA A 172 12.08 14.75 11.07
N ALA A 173 12.89 14.07 10.26
CA ALA A 173 12.96 14.30 8.82
C ALA A 173 11.65 13.90 8.11
N VAL A 174 11.08 12.73 8.43
CA VAL A 174 9.77 12.31 7.89
C VAL A 174 8.66 13.25 8.38
N THR A 175 8.67 13.67 9.65
CA THR A 175 7.67 14.63 10.18
C THR A 175 7.68 15.94 9.39
N LYS A 176 8.87 16.47 9.09
CA LYS A 176 9.03 17.69 8.27
C LYS A 176 8.50 17.46 6.85
N ALA A 177 8.86 16.34 6.22
CA ALA A 177 8.40 15.98 4.87
C ALA A 177 6.87 15.83 4.80
N VAL A 178 6.25 15.15 5.77
CA VAL A 178 4.79 14.97 5.86
C VAL A 178 4.07 16.31 6.01
N LYS A 179 4.56 17.19 6.89
CA LYS A 179 3.98 18.54 7.08
C LYS A 179 4.09 19.39 5.82
N GLN A 180 5.22 19.31 5.12
CA GLN A 180 5.41 20.01 3.84
C GLN A 180 4.42 19.46 2.81
N GLY A 181 4.40 18.14 2.58
CA GLY A 181 3.48 17.52 1.61
C GLY A 181 2.00 17.73 1.93
N ALA A 182 1.60 17.80 3.20
CA ALA A 182 0.23 18.15 3.59
C ALA A 182 -0.13 19.60 3.26
N THR A 183 0.82 20.53 3.48
CA THR A 183 0.68 21.94 3.08
C THR A 183 0.57 22.04 1.56
N ASP A 184 1.42 21.32 0.84
CA ASP A 184 1.45 21.35 -0.62
C ASP A 184 0.15 20.80 -1.21
N ARG A 185 -0.34 19.65 -0.74
CA ARG A 185 -1.62 19.09 -1.19
C ARG A 185 -2.79 20.05 -0.99
N LYS A 186 -2.77 20.83 0.10
CA LYS A 186 -3.80 21.84 0.37
C LYS A 186 -3.67 23.07 -0.53
N GLN A 187 -2.44 23.48 -0.85
CA GLN A 187 -2.16 24.65 -1.69
C GLN A 187 -2.28 24.37 -3.19
N PHE A 188 -2.12 23.11 -3.62
CA PHE A 188 -1.88 22.76 -5.03
C PHE A 188 -2.88 21.76 -5.63
N GLN A 189 -4.11 21.64 -5.12
CA GLN A 189 -5.17 20.93 -5.86
C GLN A 189 -5.35 21.58 -7.25
N GLY A 190 -4.95 20.89 -8.33
CA GLY A 190 -4.87 21.43 -9.70
C GLY A 190 -4.91 20.35 -10.78
N LYS A 191 -4.87 20.74 -12.07
CA LYS A 191 -5.14 19.92 -13.28
C LYS A 191 -4.17 18.74 -13.57
N ASP A 192 -3.12 18.56 -12.78
CA ASP A 192 -2.11 17.52 -12.97
C ASP A 192 -2.29 16.49 -11.84
N ASP A 193 -3.09 15.45 -12.13
CA ASP A 193 -3.53 14.46 -11.13
C ASP A 193 -2.44 13.40 -10.81
N THR A 194 -1.35 13.37 -11.58
CA THR A 194 -0.28 12.40 -11.36
C THR A 194 0.58 12.84 -10.18
N ARG A 195 0.66 12.00 -9.14
CA ARG A 195 1.53 12.31 -8.00
C ARG A 195 2.98 12.34 -8.47
N PRO A 196 3.83 13.24 -7.94
CA PRO A 196 5.24 13.39 -8.34
C PRO A 196 6.03 12.09 -8.41
N LEU A 197 5.74 11.17 -7.49
CA LEU A 197 6.44 9.90 -7.40
C LEU A 197 5.83 8.83 -8.31
N ASP A 198 4.53 8.87 -8.57
CA ASP A 198 3.92 8.04 -9.61
C ASP A 198 4.50 8.44 -10.98
N TYR A 199 4.69 9.75 -11.22
CA TYR A 199 5.37 10.26 -12.41
C TYR A 199 6.82 9.76 -12.48
N ALA A 200 7.57 9.85 -11.38
CA ALA A 200 8.95 9.36 -11.32
C ALA A 200 9.03 7.83 -11.49
N GLU A 201 8.07 7.07 -10.98
CA GLU A 201 7.98 5.61 -11.14
C GLU A 201 7.70 5.25 -12.60
N GLN A 202 6.74 5.90 -13.25
CA GLN A 202 6.47 5.73 -14.69
C GLN A 202 7.72 6.01 -15.54
N MET A 203 8.49 7.03 -15.18
CA MET A 203 9.78 7.33 -15.82
C MET A 203 10.80 6.21 -15.60
N ARG A 204 10.86 5.60 -14.41
CA ARG A 204 11.76 4.45 -14.17
C ARG A 204 11.33 3.22 -14.93
N GLU A 205 10.02 2.97 -15.03
CA GLU A 205 9.45 1.87 -15.81
C GLU A 205 9.76 1.99 -17.30
N SER A 206 9.83 3.22 -17.82
CA SER A 206 10.28 3.49 -19.20
C SER A 206 11.80 3.32 -19.37
N GLY A 207 12.54 3.20 -18.27
CA GLY A 207 13.99 3.00 -18.24
C GLY A 207 14.79 4.27 -17.96
N ALA A 208 14.12 5.39 -17.63
CA ALA A 208 14.80 6.61 -17.22
C ALA A 208 15.35 6.48 -15.79
N GLN A 209 16.55 7.00 -15.56
CA GLN A 209 17.07 7.14 -14.21
C GLN A 209 16.62 8.49 -13.67
N VAL A 210 15.85 8.50 -12.59
CA VAL A 210 15.29 9.73 -12.01
C VAL A 210 15.47 9.75 -10.50
N GLY A 211 15.56 10.96 -9.93
CA GLY A 211 15.77 11.13 -8.50
C GLY A 211 15.20 12.43 -7.96
N PHE A 212 14.78 12.39 -6.69
CA PHE A 212 14.43 13.57 -5.91
C PHE A 212 15.53 13.89 -4.93
N PHE A 213 15.84 15.18 -4.82
CA PHE A 213 16.87 15.71 -3.93
C PHE A 213 16.26 16.81 -3.07
N GLY A 214 16.22 16.58 -1.76
CA GLY A 214 15.77 17.55 -0.78
C GLY A 214 16.93 18.23 -0.08
N GLY A 215 16.95 19.56 -0.01
CA GLY A 215 17.99 20.38 0.59
C GLY A 215 17.42 21.51 1.47
N GLY A 216 18.30 22.35 2.03
CA GLY A 216 17.90 23.54 2.80
C GLY A 216 17.02 24.53 2.02
N GLU A 217 17.16 24.56 0.70
CA GLU A 217 16.41 25.43 -0.22
C GLU A 217 15.08 24.81 -0.72
N GLY A 218 14.80 23.54 -0.39
CA GLY A 218 13.58 22.84 -0.80
C GLY A 218 13.86 21.50 -1.49
N TRP A 219 13.23 21.26 -2.63
CA TRP A 219 13.28 20.02 -3.41
C TRP A 219 13.64 20.31 -4.86
N LEU A 220 14.42 19.44 -5.48
CA LEU A 220 14.60 19.40 -6.94
C LEU A 220 14.40 17.98 -7.47
N PHE A 221 14.07 17.88 -8.75
CA PHE A 221 13.90 16.63 -9.48
C PHE A 221 14.95 16.55 -10.58
N GLN A 222 15.59 15.39 -10.72
CA GLN A 222 16.59 15.14 -11.76
C GLN A 222 16.21 13.92 -12.57
N VAL A 223 16.53 13.98 -13.86
CA VAL A 223 16.33 12.91 -14.83
C VAL A 223 17.61 12.78 -15.65
N PHE A 224 18.17 11.58 -15.73
CA PHE A 224 19.27 11.28 -16.63
C PHE A 224 18.71 11.05 -18.04
N ASP A 225 19.13 11.89 -18.97
CA ASP A 225 18.82 11.74 -20.39
C ASP A 225 19.92 10.88 -21.03
N ALA A 226 19.62 9.59 -21.23
CA ALA A 226 20.55 8.66 -21.83
C ALA A 226 20.88 8.99 -23.30
N SER A 227 20.00 9.71 -24.01
CA SER A 227 20.24 10.11 -25.40
C SER A 227 21.29 11.21 -25.51
N LYS A 228 21.32 12.12 -24.52
CA LYS A 228 22.28 13.22 -24.44
C LYS A 228 23.49 12.90 -23.56
N GLY A 229 23.39 11.86 -22.73
CA GLY A 229 24.40 11.53 -21.72
C GLY A 229 24.48 12.57 -20.60
N GLU A 230 23.41 13.30 -20.33
CA GLU A 230 23.39 14.45 -19.43
C GLU A 230 22.35 14.30 -18.31
N MET A 231 22.61 14.93 -17.16
CA MET A 231 21.67 15.00 -16.05
C MET A 231 20.83 16.27 -16.14
N LEU A 232 19.54 16.11 -16.49
CA LEU A 232 18.58 17.21 -16.57
C LEU A 232 18.12 17.59 -15.16
N THR A 233 18.70 18.67 -14.62
CA THR A 233 18.44 19.14 -13.25
C THR A 233 17.35 20.21 -13.22
N GLY A 234 16.23 19.88 -12.57
CA GLY A 234 15.14 20.81 -12.31
C GLY A 234 15.54 21.92 -11.34
N PRO A 235 14.84 23.06 -11.36
CA PRO A 235 15.08 24.12 -10.38
C PRO A 235 14.71 23.67 -8.97
N TRP A 236 15.32 24.29 -7.96
CA TRP A 236 14.88 24.17 -6.57
C TRP A 236 13.45 24.71 -6.42
N ALA A 237 12.64 23.98 -5.68
CA ALA A 237 11.24 24.26 -5.48
C ALA A 237 10.84 24.00 -4.03
N LYS A 238 9.72 24.58 -3.57
CA LYS A 238 9.36 24.48 -2.15
C LYS A 238 8.85 23.09 -1.77
N SER A 239 8.51 22.27 -2.78
CA SER A 239 7.95 20.94 -2.62
C SER A 239 8.35 19.98 -3.74
N ILE A 240 8.21 18.68 -3.47
CA ILE A 240 8.37 17.62 -4.47
C ILE A 240 7.39 17.83 -5.65
N PHE A 241 6.18 18.33 -5.37
CA PHE A 241 5.16 18.63 -6.37
C PHE A 241 5.56 19.79 -7.30
N GLU A 242 6.12 20.85 -6.74
CA GLU A 242 6.65 21.95 -7.55
C GLU A 242 7.93 21.52 -8.28
N ALA A 243 8.77 20.69 -7.68
CA ALA A 243 10.00 20.20 -8.30
C ALA A 243 9.72 19.40 -9.58
N VAL A 244 8.76 18.47 -9.56
CA VAL A 244 8.34 17.74 -10.77
C VAL A 244 7.71 18.70 -11.78
N ARG A 245 6.76 19.55 -11.38
CA ARG A 245 6.10 20.45 -12.34
C ARG A 245 7.08 21.43 -12.98
N ALA A 246 8.02 21.97 -12.20
CA ALA A 246 9.03 22.88 -12.70
C ALA A 246 10.04 22.17 -13.60
N TRP A 247 10.39 20.92 -13.31
CA TRP A 247 11.17 20.08 -14.21
C TRP A 247 10.40 19.82 -15.51
N ARG A 248 9.14 19.37 -15.42
CA ARG A 248 8.27 19.07 -16.57
C ARG A 248 8.09 20.29 -17.47
N ALA A 249 7.77 21.44 -16.88
CA ALA A 249 7.63 22.70 -17.62
C ALA A 249 8.93 23.12 -18.33
N LYS A 250 10.09 22.78 -17.77
CA LYS A 250 11.40 23.15 -18.31
C LYS A 250 11.93 22.16 -19.35
N TYR A 251 11.68 20.87 -19.17
CA TYR A 251 12.37 19.80 -19.92
C TYR A 251 11.44 18.87 -20.69
N GLU A 252 10.20 18.65 -20.23
CA GLU A 252 9.32 17.66 -20.86
C GLU A 252 8.98 17.93 -22.33
N PRO A 253 8.84 19.19 -22.81
CA PRO A 253 8.64 19.45 -24.24
C PRO A 253 9.74 18.88 -25.14
N ASP A 254 10.97 18.78 -24.65
CA ASP A 254 12.16 18.37 -25.42
C ASP A 254 12.76 17.05 -24.91
N TYR A 255 12.12 16.39 -23.93
CA TYR A 255 12.60 15.15 -23.32
C TYR A 255 12.08 13.94 -24.10
N GLN A 256 13.01 13.09 -24.55
CA GLN A 256 12.67 11.82 -25.17
C GLN A 256 12.62 10.73 -24.09
N HIS A 257 11.42 10.25 -23.80
CA HIS A 257 11.23 9.14 -22.88
C HIS A 257 11.91 7.89 -23.45
N PRO A 258 12.80 7.23 -22.68
CA PRO A 258 13.32 5.92 -23.08
C PRO A 258 12.14 4.96 -23.20
N ASN A 259 12.03 4.23 -24.31
CA ASN A 259 10.94 3.29 -24.59
C ASN A 259 9.51 3.84 -24.37
N THR A 260 9.11 4.85 -25.14
CA THR A 260 7.68 5.00 -25.43
C THR A 260 7.23 3.73 -26.18
N PRO A 261 6.18 2.99 -25.75
CA PRO A 261 5.52 2.07 -26.65
C PRO A 261 5.09 2.92 -27.84
N THR A 262 5.65 2.65 -29.02
CA THR A 262 5.26 3.32 -30.25
C THR A 262 3.74 3.25 -30.33
N ASP A 263 3.07 4.41 -30.33
CA ASP A 263 1.67 4.51 -30.65
C ASP A 263 1.44 3.68 -31.93
N GLN A 264 0.76 2.54 -31.79
CA GLN A 264 0.15 1.86 -32.92
C GLN A 264 -1.08 2.69 -33.34
N GLN A 265 -0.84 3.92 -33.81
CA GLN A 265 -1.67 4.51 -34.84
C GLN A 265 -1.19 3.95 -36.17
N GLY A 266 -1.69 2.75 -36.47
CA GLY A 266 -1.63 2.13 -37.78
C GLY A 266 -3.05 1.79 -38.21
N ASP A 267 -3.55 2.57 -39.16
CA ASP A 267 -4.62 2.29 -40.11
C ASP A 267 -5.62 1.17 -39.76
N ARG A 268 -6.87 1.57 -39.54
CA ARG A 268 -8.01 0.81 -40.05
C ARG A 268 -8.73 1.67 -41.08
N ALA A 269 -8.53 1.27 -42.33
CA ALA A 269 -9.44 1.50 -43.45
C ALA A 269 -10.87 1.04 -43.12
#